data_AF-A0A6H5G395-F1
#
_entry.id   AF-A0A6H5G395-F1
#
_cell.length_a   1.000
_cell.length_b   1.000
_cell.length_c   1.000
_cell.angle_alpha   90.00
_cell.angle_beta   90.00
_cell.angle_gamma   90.00
#
_symmetry.space_group_name_H-M   'P 1'
#
loop_
_entity.id
_entity.type
_entity.pdbx_description
1 polymer ?
#
loop_
_entity_poly.entity_id
_entity_poly.type
_entity_poly.pdbx_seq_one_letter_code
_entity_poly.pdbx_strand_id
1 'polypeptide(L)'
;MYQEHEVQRVLRAYENTVTVDVHCLQEGDWNNLRGKDPFSKISRVRINPKDCMSSGPALRGFLDYLAPYVSNGSIEELLESSDVVGNIRFSHPTLYVFPGGQGDAALFGINGFNILVDGGFARRACFWDFSRHLDRLDAVLMTRLNNGNVQGMTSLLQRKRMDHVYPQIGHFFCNLQVCWPKTN
;
A
#
# COMPACT_ATOMS: atom_id res chain seq x y z
N MET A 1 13.71 -4.07 18.06
CA MET A 1 13.46 -4.58 16.68
C MET A 1 13.97 -6.01 16.41
N TYR A 2 14.89 -6.60 17.20
CA TYR A 2 15.30 -8.01 17.03
C TYR A 2 15.36 -8.72 18.40
N GLN A 3 14.41 -9.62 18.68
CA GLN A 3 14.44 -10.43 19.90
C GLN A 3 15.05 -11.81 19.70
N GLU A 4 15.38 -12.17 18.46
CA GLU A 4 15.97 -13.46 18.14
C GLU A 4 17.39 -13.57 18.72
N HIS A 5 17.62 -14.66 19.46
CA HIS A 5 18.87 -14.89 20.19
C HIS A 5 20.09 -14.95 19.26
N GLU A 6 19.95 -15.53 18.07
CA GLU A 6 21.04 -15.62 17.10
C GLU A 6 21.45 -14.26 16.55
N VAL A 7 20.48 -13.41 16.22
CA VAL A 7 20.70 -12.04 15.76
C VAL A 7 21.40 -11.22 16.84
N GLN A 8 20.96 -11.32 18.09
CA GLN A 8 21.61 -10.67 19.23
C GLN A 8 23.06 -11.14 19.44
N ARG A 9 23.32 -12.44 19.28
CA ARG A 9 24.67 -13.02 19.41
C ARG A 9 25.62 -12.45 18.35
N VAL A 10 25.18 -12.39 17.09
CA VAL A 10 26.00 -11.87 15.99
C VAL A 10 26.28 -10.38 16.16
N LEU A 11 25.27 -9.58 16.48
CA LEU A 11 25.43 -8.14 16.65
C LEU A 11 26.38 -7.77 17.80
N ARG A 12 26.38 -8.56 18.89
CA ARG A 12 27.30 -8.37 20.02
C ARG A 12 28.72 -8.84 19.69
N ALA A 13 28.87 -9.93 18.94
CA ALA A 13 30.19 -10.44 18.54
C ALA A 13 30.90 -9.48 17.56
N TYR A 14 30.13 -8.69 16.81
CA TYR A 14 30.61 -7.80 15.76
C TYR A 14 30.14 -6.35 15.96
N GLU A 15 30.22 -5.87 17.20
CA GLU A 15 29.71 -4.56 17.60
C GLU A 15 30.28 -3.44 16.72
N ASN A 16 29.43 -2.49 16.31
CA ASN A 16 29.76 -1.35 15.44
C ASN A 16 30.27 -1.68 14.02
N THR A 17 30.41 -2.96 13.64
CA THR A 17 30.80 -3.34 12.27
C THR A 17 29.58 -3.58 11.38
N VAL A 18 28.46 -4.01 11.97
CA VAL A 18 27.18 -4.19 11.27
C VAL A 18 26.55 -2.82 11.01
N THR A 19 26.33 -2.49 9.73
CA THR A 19 25.62 -1.27 9.31
C THR A 19 24.18 -1.62 8.95
N VAL A 20 23.24 -0.82 9.43
CA VAL A 20 21.80 -1.03 9.20
C VAL A 20 21.22 0.26 8.64
N ASP A 21 20.70 0.16 7.43
CA ASP A 21 20.08 1.28 6.74
C ASP A 21 18.56 1.19 6.90
N VAL A 22 17.97 2.22 7.49
CA VAL A 22 16.53 2.31 7.73
C VAL A 22 15.97 3.40 6.84
N HIS A 23 15.13 3.00 5.87
CA HIS A 23 14.40 3.93 5.02
C HIS A 23 12.99 4.13 5.60
N CYS A 24 12.65 5.36 5.95
CA CYS A 24 11.38 5.73 6.59
C CYS A 24 11.02 7.19 6.30
N LEU A 25 9.77 7.57 6.54
CA LEU A 25 9.36 8.97 6.53
C LEU A 25 10.15 9.74 7.62
N GLN A 26 10.68 10.91 7.28
CA GLN A 26 11.49 11.76 8.18
C GLN A 26 10.65 12.49 9.26
N GLU A 27 9.57 11.87 9.72
CA GLU A 27 8.63 12.45 10.69
C GLU A 27 8.61 11.65 12.00
N GLY A 28 8.24 12.30 13.11
CA GLY A 28 8.10 11.63 14.41
C GLY A 28 9.42 11.11 14.99
N ASP A 29 9.34 10.00 15.72
CA ASP A 29 10.45 9.46 16.53
C ASP A 29 11.53 8.73 15.72
N TRP A 30 11.36 8.57 14.40
CA TRP A 30 12.34 7.88 13.54
C TRP A 30 13.71 8.57 13.55
N ASN A 31 13.74 9.90 13.67
CA ASN A 31 14.99 10.67 13.79
C ASN A 31 15.71 10.43 15.14
N ASN A 32 15.01 9.90 16.15
CA ASN A 32 15.52 9.63 17.50
C ASN A 32 15.77 8.13 17.77
N LEU A 33 15.77 7.28 16.73
CA LEU A 33 16.01 5.83 16.84
C LEU A 33 17.26 5.47 17.65
N ARG A 34 18.32 6.28 17.51
CA ARG A 34 19.61 6.11 18.22
C ARG A 34 19.51 6.22 19.75
N GLY A 35 18.51 6.95 20.25
CA GLY A 35 18.33 7.14 21.69
C GLY A 35 17.44 6.07 22.34
N LYS A 36 16.58 5.40 21.57
CA LYS A 36 15.49 4.57 22.11
C LYS A 36 15.69 3.06 21.94
N ASP A 37 16.33 2.60 20.86
CA ASP A 37 16.47 1.15 20.63
C ASP A 37 17.87 0.66 21.04
N PRO A 38 17.99 -0.35 21.93
CA PRO A 38 19.27 -0.98 22.29
C PRO A 38 20.11 -1.44 21.09
N PHE A 39 19.45 -1.82 20.00
CA PHE A 39 20.08 -2.20 18.73
C PHE A 39 20.95 -1.09 18.13
N SER A 40 20.52 0.16 18.27
CA SER A 40 21.25 1.31 17.72
C SER A 40 22.55 1.62 18.47
N LYS A 41 22.76 1.00 19.64
CA LYS A 41 23.99 1.10 20.42
C LYS A 41 25.06 0.10 19.96
N ILE A 42 24.64 -1.04 19.43
CA ILE A 42 25.52 -2.15 19.03
C ILE A 42 25.76 -2.22 17.51
N SER A 43 25.05 -1.42 16.72
CA SER A 43 25.13 -1.39 15.26
C SER A 43 25.19 0.04 14.71
N ARG A 44 25.81 0.22 13.54
CA ARG A 44 25.86 1.51 12.86
C ARG A 44 24.55 1.76 12.10
N VAL A 45 23.60 2.41 12.76
CA VAL A 45 22.30 2.75 12.15
C VAL A 45 22.40 4.05 11.33
N ARG A 46 22.02 3.99 10.04
CA ARG A 46 21.86 5.15 9.16
C ARG A 46 20.38 5.29 8.79
N ILE A 47 19.82 6.48 9.00
CA ILE A 47 18.42 6.79 8.66
C ILE A 47 18.41 7.49 7.32
N ASN A 48 17.61 6.97 6.37
CA ASN A 48 17.48 7.48 5.01
C ASN A 48 18.84 7.86 4.38
N PRO A 49 19.83 6.94 4.38
CA PRO A 49 21.10 7.23 3.72
C PRO A 49 20.82 7.56 2.26
N LYS A 50 21.56 8.53 1.70
CA LYS A 50 21.49 8.80 0.27
C LYS A 50 21.83 7.53 -0.49
N ASP A 51 20.97 7.15 -1.43
CA ASP A 51 21.20 5.99 -2.27
C ASP A 51 22.59 6.10 -2.91
N CYS A 52 23.49 5.21 -2.51
CA CYS A 52 24.78 5.05 -3.15
C CYS A 52 24.60 4.17 -4.39
N MET A 53 23.75 4.62 -5.31
CA MET A 53 23.74 4.06 -6.65
C MET A 53 24.99 4.55 -7.36
N SER A 54 26.03 3.71 -7.39
CA SER A 54 27.00 3.78 -8.48
C SER A 54 26.22 3.44 -9.75
N SER A 55 25.60 4.44 -10.38
CA SER A 55 24.95 4.32 -11.67
C SER A 55 26.03 4.08 -12.73
N GLY A 56 26.64 2.89 -12.66
CA GLY A 56 27.67 2.45 -13.58
C GLY A 56 27.04 2.14 -14.93
N PRO A 57 27.83 2.22 -16.03
CA PRO A 57 27.34 1.94 -17.37
C PRO A 57 26.63 0.59 -17.50
N ALA A 58 27.05 -0.43 -16.73
CA ALA A 58 26.45 -1.76 -16.73
C ALA A 58 25.00 -1.77 -16.19
N LEU A 59 24.73 -1.09 -15.07
CA LEU A 59 23.37 -1.00 -14.53
C LEU A 59 22.46 -0.21 -15.48
N ARG A 60 22.99 0.86 -16.08
CA ARG A 60 22.23 1.62 -17.06
C ARG A 60 21.90 0.79 -18.31
N GLY A 61 22.89 0.08 -18.85
CA GLY A 61 22.68 -0.83 -19.99
C GLY A 61 21.68 -1.95 -19.69
N PHE A 62 21.67 -2.46 -18.46
CA PHE A 62 20.65 -3.43 -18.02
C PHE A 62 19.25 -2.81 -17.94
N LEU A 63 19.11 -1.61 -17.37
CA LEU A 63 17.83 -0.90 -17.33
C LEU A 63 17.33 -0.55 -18.73
N ASP A 64 18.21 -0.09 -19.62
CA ASP A 64 17.86 0.23 -21.01
C ASP A 64 17.47 -1.04 -21.80
N TYR A 65 18.11 -2.18 -21.52
CA TYR A 65 17.69 -3.48 -22.06
C TYR A 65 16.30 -3.90 -21.56
N LEU A 66 15.99 -3.73 -20.27
CA LEU A 66 14.70 -4.10 -19.71
C LEU A 66 13.56 -3.14 -20.07
N ALA A 67 13.85 -1.85 -20.25
CA ALA A 67 12.87 -0.80 -20.50
C ALA A 67 11.81 -1.15 -21.58
N PRO A 68 12.16 -1.70 -22.76
CA PRO A 68 11.16 -2.07 -23.76
C PRO A 68 10.29 -3.29 -23.38
N TYR A 69 10.73 -4.12 -22.42
CA TYR A 69 9.99 -5.31 -21.98
C TYR A 69 9.11 -5.05 -20.75
N VAL A 70 9.36 -3.96 -20.02
CA VAL A 70 8.61 -3.57 -18.84
C VAL A 70 7.68 -2.41 -19.22
N SER A 71 6.47 -2.73 -19.67
CA SER A 71 5.42 -1.74 -19.84
C SER A 71 4.62 -1.60 -18.54
N ASN A 72 4.49 -0.36 -18.05
CA ASN A 72 3.53 -0.04 -17.01
C ASN A 72 2.17 0.12 -17.69
N GLY A 73 1.22 -0.77 -17.43
CA GLY A 73 -0.16 -0.58 -17.85
C GLY A 73 -0.71 0.75 -17.30
N SER A 74 -1.45 1.50 -18.11
CA SER A 74 -2.14 2.71 -17.66
C SER A 74 -3.19 2.39 -16.58
N ILE A 75 -3.64 3.37 -15.82
CA ILE A 75 -4.68 3.12 -14.80
C ILE A 75 -5.99 2.71 -15.47
N GLU A 76 -6.26 3.23 -16.65
CA GLU A 76 -7.44 2.98 -17.47
C GLU A 76 -7.44 1.55 -18.03
N GLU A 77 -6.30 1.05 -18.49
CA GLU A 77 -6.15 -0.36 -18.91
C GLU A 77 -6.26 -1.31 -17.72
N LEU A 78 -5.68 -0.95 -16.56
CA LEU A 78 -5.77 -1.79 -15.37
C LEU A 78 -7.17 -1.80 -14.75
N LEU A 79 -7.87 -0.67 -14.84
CA LEU A 79 -9.18 -0.42 -14.25
C LEU A 79 -10.17 0.02 -15.33
N GLU A 80 -10.40 -0.89 -16.28
CA GLU A 80 -11.31 -0.68 -17.39
C GLU A 80 -12.75 -0.46 -16.88
N SER A 81 -13.43 0.56 -17.40
CA SER A 81 -14.83 0.81 -17.07
C SER A 81 -15.74 -0.30 -17.59
N SER A 82 -17.03 -0.24 -17.24
CA SER A 82 -18.04 -1.14 -17.78
C SER A 82 -19.20 -0.30 -18.32
N ASP A 83 -19.68 -0.65 -19.52
CA ASP A 83 -20.92 -0.10 -20.08
C ASP A 83 -22.17 -0.69 -19.40
N VAL A 84 -21.99 -1.81 -18.69
CA VAL A 84 -23.04 -2.52 -17.96
C VAL A 84 -22.89 -2.24 -16.47
N VAL A 85 -23.81 -1.45 -15.92
CA VAL A 85 -23.79 -0.94 -14.54
C VAL A 85 -25.14 -1.15 -13.86
N GLY A 86 -25.14 -1.50 -12.57
CA GLY A 86 -26.35 -1.65 -11.76
C GLY A 86 -27.07 -2.99 -11.91
N ASN A 87 -26.48 -3.93 -12.66
CA ASN A 87 -26.99 -5.30 -12.84
C ASN A 87 -26.77 -6.17 -11.59
N ILE A 88 -25.80 -5.81 -10.74
CA ILE A 88 -25.53 -6.52 -9.50
C ILE A 88 -26.26 -5.78 -8.37
N ARG A 89 -27.19 -6.49 -7.72
CA ARG A 89 -27.94 -6.01 -6.55
C ARG A 89 -28.02 -7.13 -5.53
N PHE A 90 -27.72 -6.80 -4.27
CA PHE A 90 -27.80 -7.77 -3.18
C PHE A 90 -29.17 -7.69 -2.53
N SER A 91 -29.95 -8.77 -2.62
CA SER A 91 -31.22 -8.91 -1.90
C SER A 91 -31.04 -9.43 -0.48
N HIS A 92 -29.94 -10.13 -0.22
CA HIS A 92 -29.59 -10.75 1.06
C HIS A 92 -28.18 -10.31 1.48
N PRO A 93 -27.86 -10.34 2.79
CA PRO A 93 -26.49 -10.10 3.26
C PRO A 93 -25.51 -11.01 2.54
N THR A 94 -24.59 -10.43 1.79
CA THR A 94 -23.65 -11.14 0.92
C THR A 94 -22.25 -10.59 1.11
N LEU A 95 -21.26 -11.46 1.24
CA LEU A 95 -19.84 -11.10 1.36
C LEU A 95 -19.06 -11.66 0.18
N TYR A 96 -18.37 -10.80 -0.55
CA TYR A 96 -17.37 -11.15 -1.55
C TYR A 96 -15.98 -10.92 -0.98
N VAL A 97 -15.11 -11.91 -1.15
CA VAL A 97 -13.71 -11.82 -0.74
C VAL A 97 -12.86 -11.83 -2.01
N PHE A 98 -12.00 -10.83 -2.18
CA PHE A 98 -11.17 -10.67 -3.37
C PHE A 98 -9.72 -11.04 -3.03
N PRO A 99 -9.24 -12.24 -3.45
CA PRO A 99 -7.85 -12.63 -3.20
C PRO A 99 -6.90 -11.75 -4.01
N GLY A 100 -6.10 -10.93 -3.31
CA GLY A 100 -5.18 -9.96 -3.92
C GLY A 100 -3.69 -10.27 -3.69
N GLY A 101 -3.35 -11.47 -3.22
CA GLY A 101 -1.99 -11.83 -2.82
C GLY A 101 -1.69 -11.39 -1.38
N GLN A 102 -0.82 -10.39 -1.22
CA GLN A 102 -0.37 -9.87 0.09
C GLN A 102 -1.35 -8.89 0.76
N GLY A 103 -2.50 -8.64 0.13
CA GLY A 103 -3.47 -7.64 0.58
C GLY A 103 -4.89 -8.19 0.58
N ASP A 104 -5.71 -7.61 1.45
CA ASP A 104 -7.10 -7.97 1.64
C ASP A 104 -8.00 -6.93 0.97
N ALA A 105 -9.06 -7.40 0.32
CA ALA A 105 -10.20 -6.60 -0.05
C ALA A 105 -11.46 -7.46 0.03
N ALA A 106 -12.55 -6.88 0.52
CA ALA A 106 -13.83 -7.56 0.59
C ALA A 106 -14.95 -6.57 0.31
N LEU A 107 -16.06 -7.07 -0.24
CA LEU A 107 -17.26 -6.27 -0.44
C LEU A 107 -18.41 -6.93 0.29
N PHE A 108 -19.01 -6.20 1.22
CA PHE A 108 -20.23 -6.60 1.88
C PHE A 108 -21.41 -5.83 1.28
N GLY A 109 -22.43 -6.56 0.88
CA GLY A 109 -23.61 -6.04 0.24
C GLY A 109 -24.89 -6.55 0.90
N ILE A 110 -25.84 -5.66 1.13
CA ILE A 110 -27.20 -5.97 1.57
C ILE A 110 -28.16 -5.07 0.79
N ASN A 111 -29.47 -5.28 0.92
CA ASN A 111 -30.48 -4.53 0.19
C ASN A 111 -30.30 -3.01 0.34
N GLY A 112 -29.88 -2.37 -0.75
CA GLY A 112 -29.69 -0.92 -0.85
C GLY A 112 -28.37 -0.39 -0.26
N PHE A 113 -27.47 -1.26 0.21
CA PHE A 113 -26.22 -0.83 0.85
C PHE A 113 -25.02 -1.72 0.47
N ASN A 114 -23.98 -1.09 -0.07
CA ASN A 114 -22.73 -1.73 -0.47
C ASN A 114 -21.54 -1.08 0.25
N ILE A 115 -20.73 -1.86 0.95
CA ILE A 115 -19.47 -1.39 1.53
C ILE A 115 -18.29 -2.18 0.99
N LEU A 116 -17.31 -1.46 0.45
CA LEU A 116 -15.99 -2.01 0.13
C LEU A 116 -15.07 -1.85 1.35
N VAL A 117 -14.42 -2.93 1.75
CA VAL A 117 -13.46 -2.96 2.85
C VAL A 117 -12.08 -3.25 2.25
N ASP A 118 -11.16 -2.31 2.42
CA ASP A 118 -9.80 -2.30 1.88
C ASP A 118 -9.70 -2.44 0.34
N GLY A 119 -8.50 -2.25 -0.20
CA GLY A 119 -8.26 -2.19 -1.65
C GLY A 119 -7.28 -3.21 -2.21
N GLY A 120 -6.67 -4.03 -1.35
CA GLY A 120 -5.64 -4.98 -1.77
C GLY A 120 -4.28 -4.36 -2.14
N PHE A 121 -3.28 -5.22 -2.28
CA PHE A 121 -1.87 -4.86 -2.49
C PHE A 121 -1.56 -4.44 -3.94
N ALA A 122 -2.27 -4.98 -4.92
CA ALA A 122 -1.93 -4.77 -6.32
C ALA A 122 -2.43 -3.42 -6.86
N ARG A 123 -1.67 -2.82 -7.77
CA ARG A 123 -2.09 -1.61 -8.52
C ARG A 123 -3.35 -1.88 -9.36
N ARG A 124 -3.44 -3.08 -9.96
CA ARG A 124 -4.72 -3.59 -10.46
C ARG A 124 -5.56 -4.05 -9.26
N ALA A 125 -6.47 -3.20 -8.83
CA ALA A 125 -7.36 -3.48 -7.72
C ALA A 125 -8.14 -4.79 -7.96
N CYS A 126 -7.97 -5.77 -7.06
CA CYS A 126 -8.55 -7.11 -7.22
C CYS A 126 -10.09 -7.13 -7.21
N PHE A 127 -10.72 -6.12 -6.61
CA PHE A 127 -12.18 -5.97 -6.57
C PHE A 127 -12.76 -5.26 -7.79
N TRP A 128 -11.91 -4.69 -8.67
CA TRP A 128 -12.38 -3.78 -9.73
C TRP A 128 -13.28 -4.46 -10.75
N ASP A 129 -12.86 -5.62 -11.26
CA ASP A 129 -13.58 -6.37 -12.29
C ASP A 129 -15.02 -6.69 -11.89
N PHE A 130 -15.27 -6.85 -10.58
CA PHE A 130 -16.59 -7.01 -10.00
C PHE A 130 -17.28 -5.67 -9.72
N SER A 131 -16.62 -4.78 -8.97
CA SER A 131 -17.23 -3.55 -8.46
C SER A 131 -17.60 -2.54 -9.54
N ARG A 132 -16.95 -2.56 -10.71
CA ARG A 132 -17.27 -1.71 -11.87
C ARG A 132 -18.68 -1.94 -12.42
N HIS A 133 -19.33 -3.05 -12.06
CA HIS A 133 -20.71 -3.38 -12.43
C HIS A 133 -21.74 -2.91 -11.38
N LEU A 134 -21.29 -2.43 -10.22
CA LEU A 134 -22.16 -1.80 -9.22
C LEU A 134 -22.45 -0.37 -9.63
N ASP A 135 -23.67 0.09 -9.35
CA ASP A 135 -24.05 1.50 -9.50
C ASP A 135 -23.39 2.38 -8.43
N ARG A 136 -23.23 1.85 -7.20
CA ARG A 136 -22.60 2.58 -6.11
C ARG A 136 -21.93 1.69 -5.07
N LEU A 137 -20.94 2.27 -4.41
CA LEU A 137 -20.42 1.89 -3.11
C LEU A 137 -20.90 2.97 -2.13
N ASP A 138 -21.79 2.59 -1.22
CA ASP A 138 -22.29 3.50 -0.18
C ASP A 138 -21.17 3.95 0.75
N ALA A 139 -20.28 3.01 1.06
CA ALA A 139 -19.11 3.28 1.88
C ALA A 139 -17.89 2.55 1.33
N VAL A 140 -16.74 3.15 1.55
CA VAL A 140 -15.44 2.50 1.46
C VAL A 140 -14.77 2.63 2.82
N LEU A 141 -14.33 1.50 3.38
CA LEU A 141 -13.64 1.44 4.66
C LEU A 141 -12.20 0.96 4.44
N MET A 142 -11.24 1.82 4.77
CA MET A 142 -9.83 1.49 4.78
C MET A 142 -9.40 1.21 6.23
N THR A 143 -9.12 -0.07 6.53
CA THR A 143 -8.93 -0.53 7.92
C THR A 143 -7.61 -0.05 8.52
N ARG A 144 -6.55 -0.03 7.70
CA ARG A 144 -5.19 0.39 8.03
C ARG A 144 -4.61 1.12 6.81
N LEU A 145 -3.56 1.90 6.98
CA LEU A 145 -2.81 2.43 5.84
C LEU A 145 -1.47 1.71 5.75
N ASN A 146 -1.37 0.73 4.86
CA ASN A 146 -0.15 -0.05 4.65
C ASN A 146 -0.06 -0.55 3.21
N ASN A 147 1.04 -1.22 2.87
CA ASN A 147 1.25 -1.75 1.53
C ASN A 147 0.18 -2.78 1.10
N GLY A 148 -0.51 -3.42 2.05
CA GLY A 148 -1.56 -4.40 1.79
C GLY A 148 -2.87 -3.84 1.23
N ASN A 149 -3.10 -2.52 1.28
CA ASN A 149 -4.32 -1.91 0.70
C ASN A 149 -4.10 -0.58 -0.03
N VAL A 150 -2.98 0.12 0.21
CA VAL A 150 -2.78 1.49 -0.29
C VAL A 150 -2.72 1.57 -1.81
N GLN A 151 -2.14 0.57 -2.47
CA GLN A 151 -1.93 0.60 -3.92
C GLN A 151 -3.23 0.43 -4.70
N GLY A 152 -4.05 -0.56 -4.34
CA GLY A 152 -5.35 -0.75 -4.99
C GLY A 152 -6.30 0.42 -4.72
N MET A 153 -6.29 0.96 -3.50
CA MET A 153 -7.07 2.17 -3.16
C MET A 153 -6.58 3.41 -3.91
N THR A 154 -5.27 3.61 -4.01
CA THR A 154 -4.69 4.73 -4.77
C THR A 154 -5.09 4.64 -6.24
N SER A 155 -5.05 3.44 -6.81
CA SER A 155 -5.40 3.20 -8.21
C SER A 155 -6.88 3.48 -8.48
N LEU A 156 -7.76 3.05 -7.57
CA LEU A 156 -9.19 3.40 -7.62
C LEU A 156 -9.40 4.92 -7.61
N LEU A 157 -8.79 5.64 -6.66
CA LEU A 157 -8.95 7.09 -6.53
C LEU A 157 -8.36 7.84 -7.74
N GLN A 158 -7.22 7.39 -8.27
CA GLN A 158 -6.65 7.90 -9.50
C GLN A 158 -7.61 7.71 -10.67
N ARG A 159 -8.16 6.50 -10.83
CA ARG A 159 -9.12 6.20 -11.90
C ARG A 159 -10.35 7.11 -11.85
N LYS A 160 -10.88 7.38 -10.65
CA LYS A 160 -12.02 8.28 -10.39
C LYS A 160 -11.70 9.75 -10.65
N ARG A 161 -10.43 10.16 -10.46
CA ARG A 161 -9.97 11.51 -10.79
C ARG A 161 -9.86 11.73 -12.29
N MET A 162 -9.54 10.67 -13.04
CA MET A 162 -9.32 10.74 -14.49
C MET A 162 -10.64 10.82 -15.24
N ASP A 163 -11.58 9.91 -14.96
CA ASP A 163 -12.93 9.95 -15.55
C ASP A 163 -14.03 9.67 -14.53
N HIS A 164 -15.24 10.10 -14.90
CA HIS A 164 -16.47 9.73 -14.21
C HIS A 164 -16.85 8.27 -14.52
N VAL A 165 -16.27 7.33 -13.77
CA VAL A 165 -16.59 5.90 -13.86
C VAL A 165 -17.43 5.42 -12.68
N TYR A 166 -18.16 4.33 -12.88
CA TYR A 166 -18.83 3.59 -11.80
C TYR A 166 -17.86 2.68 -11.04
N PRO A 167 -18.19 2.25 -9.80
CA PRO A 167 -19.35 2.65 -8.99
C PRO A 167 -19.21 4.06 -8.39
N GLN A 168 -20.30 4.79 -8.18
CA GLN A 168 -20.23 6.04 -7.41
C GLN A 168 -19.84 5.76 -5.96
N ILE A 169 -19.04 6.61 -5.32
CA ILE A 169 -18.61 6.43 -3.92
C ILE A 169 -19.31 7.46 -3.05
N GLY A 170 -20.10 7.00 -2.08
CA GLY A 170 -20.82 7.87 -1.13
C GLY A 170 -19.91 8.39 -0.04
N HIS A 171 -19.39 7.50 0.80
CA HIS A 171 -18.56 7.84 1.94
C HIS A 171 -17.22 7.10 1.93
N PHE A 172 -16.20 7.73 2.51
CA PHE A 172 -14.88 7.14 2.70
C PHE A 172 -14.47 7.23 4.16
N PHE A 173 -14.22 6.08 4.78
CA PHE A 173 -13.79 5.95 6.16
C PHE A 173 -12.36 5.41 6.17
N CYS A 174 -11.47 6.08 6.90
CA CYS A 174 -10.11 5.60 7.09
C CYS A 174 -9.63 5.87 8.51
N ASN A 175 -8.90 4.90 9.06
CA ASN A 175 -8.23 5.08 10.34
C ASN A 175 -6.88 5.77 10.13
N LEU A 176 -6.90 7.09 9.90
CA LEU A 176 -5.68 7.90 9.84
C LEU A 176 -5.29 8.29 11.26
N GLN A 177 -4.10 7.86 11.68
CA GLN A 177 -3.53 8.33 12.92
C GLN A 177 -3.10 9.78 12.73
N VAL A 178 -3.93 10.72 13.19
CA VAL A 178 -3.61 12.15 13.15
C VAL A 178 -2.47 12.40 14.13
N CYS A 179 -1.26 12.60 13.60
CA CYS A 179 -0.19 13.19 14.39
C CYS A 179 -0.53 14.67 14.57
N TRP A 180 -1.15 15.01 15.70
CA TRP A 180 -1.22 16.40 16.11
C TRP A 180 0.20 16.94 16.23
N PRO A 181 0.53 18.11 15.65
CA PRO A 181 1.79 18.74 15.94
C PRO A 181 1.88 18.88 17.45
N LYS A 182 2.89 18.24 18.06
CA LYS A 182 3.16 18.44 19.47
C LYS A 182 3.50 19.91 19.64
N THR A 183 2.57 20.67 20.20
CA THR A 183 2.86 22.02 20.69
C THR A 183 3.70 21.88 21.95
N ASN A 184 4.97 22.30 21.81
CA ASN A 184 6.04 22.47 22.80
C ASN A 184 6.64 21.22 23.45
#